data_AF-A0A536WR73-F1
#
_entry.id   AF-A0A536WR73-F1
#
_cell.length_a   1.000
_cell.length_b   1.000
_cell.length_c   1.000
_cell.angle_alpha   90.00
_cell.angle_beta   90.00
_cell.angle_gamma   90.00
#
_symmetry.space_group_name_H-M   'P 1'
#
loop_
_entity.id
_entity.type
_entity.pdbx_description
1 polymer ?
#
loop_
_entity_poly.entity_id
_entity_poly.type
_entity_poly.pdbx_seq_one_letter_code
_entity_poly.pdbx_strand_id
1 'polypeptide(L)'
;MDALSATIAPLHAGRAAPRAGLVLTGGGARAAYQVGVVKAVRDVLGGPKKNPFPIVCGTSAGAINATTLAVFADDFSGAVATLLEQWENMHCHHIYRTDAWHIMKSGA
;
A
#
# COMPACT_ATOMS: atom_id res chain seq x y z
N MET A 1 -9.07 -44.38 22.62
CA MET A 1 -9.39 -43.00 22.20
C MET A 1 -8.09 -42.22 22.30
N ASP A 2 -7.29 -42.20 21.24
CA ASP A 2 -6.14 -41.31 21.12
C ASP A 2 -6.29 -40.56 19.81
N ALA A 3 -6.43 -39.25 19.95
CA ALA A 3 -6.82 -38.34 18.89
C ALA A 3 -5.70 -38.16 17.86
N LEU A 4 -6.06 -38.31 16.59
CA LEU A 4 -5.57 -37.53 15.45
C LEU A 4 -4.12 -37.04 15.55
N SER A 5 -3.20 -37.93 15.21
CA SER A 5 -1.89 -37.57 14.66
C SER A 5 -2.12 -36.75 13.38
N ALA A 6 -2.08 -35.43 13.50
CA ALA A 6 -2.08 -34.54 12.36
C ALA A 6 -0.73 -34.67 11.63
N THR A 7 -0.72 -35.49 10.59
CA THR A 7 0.38 -35.58 9.62
C THR A 7 0.49 -34.24 8.89
N ILE A 8 1.26 -33.30 9.43
CA ILE A 8 1.76 -32.16 8.66
C ILE A 8 2.85 -32.73 7.75
N ALA A 9 2.49 -33.01 6.49
CA ALA A 9 3.50 -33.25 5.47
C ALA A 9 4.45 -32.04 5.45
N PRO A 10 5.77 -32.25 5.39
CA PRO A 10 6.70 -31.13 5.28
C PRO A 10 6.36 -30.39 3.99
N LEU A 11 6.03 -29.10 4.12
CA LEU A 11 5.97 -28.20 2.97
C LEU A 11 7.30 -28.37 2.25
N HIS A 12 7.26 -28.93 1.04
CA HIS A 12 8.40 -28.93 0.14
C HIS A 12 8.72 -27.48 -0.17
N ALA A 13 9.56 -26.87 0.66
CA ALA A 13 10.16 -25.59 0.41
C ALA A 13 11.23 -25.80 -0.66
N GLY A 14 10.80 -26.11 -1.89
CA GLY A 14 11.57 -25.71 -3.05
C GLY A 14 11.88 -24.24 -2.85
N ARG A 15 13.16 -23.87 -2.86
CA ARG A 15 13.63 -22.53 -2.49
C ARG A 15 13.07 -21.51 -3.47
N ALA A 16 11.83 -21.09 -3.23
CA ALA A 16 11.15 -20.09 -4.01
C ALA A 16 12.03 -18.84 -4.00
N ALA A 17 12.13 -18.17 -5.17
CA ALA A 17 12.84 -16.91 -5.24
C ALA A 17 12.36 -15.97 -4.11
N PRO A 18 13.27 -15.22 -3.46
CA PRO A 18 12.89 -14.34 -2.36
C PRO A 18 11.73 -13.42 -2.78
N ARG A 19 10.61 -13.44 -2.04
CA ARG A 19 9.45 -12.60 -2.31
C ARG A 19 9.49 -11.39 -1.39
N ALA A 20 9.80 -10.22 -1.93
CA ALA A 20 9.75 -8.98 -1.18
C ALA A 20 8.29 -8.57 -0.91
N GLY A 21 8.01 -8.13 0.31
CA GLY A 21 6.71 -7.58 0.70
C GLY A 21 6.81 -6.11 1.06
N LEU A 22 5.81 -5.32 0.69
CA LEU A 22 5.67 -3.91 1.05
C LEU A 22 4.45 -3.74 1.97
N VAL A 23 4.69 -3.23 3.18
CA VAL A 23 3.65 -2.97 4.18
C VAL A 23 3.49 -1.47 4.37
N LEU A 24 2.28 -0.97 4.08
CA LEU A 24 1.92 0.45 4.10
C LEU A 24 0.96 0.72 5.26
N THR A 25 1.50 1.21 6.37
CA THR A 25 0.73 1.47 7.58
C THR A 25 -0.29 2.60 7.39
N GLY A 26 -1.29 2.63 8.26
CA GLY A 26 -2.21 3.78 8.34
C GLY A 26 -1.49 5.03 8.88
N GLY A 27 -1.90 6.20 8.38
CA GLY A 27 -1.32 7.48 8.82
C GLY A 27 -2.07 8.72 8.36
N GLY A 28 -3.28 8.56 7.81
CA GLY A 28 -4.02 9.65 7.15
C GLY A 28 -3.20 10.30 6.05
N ALA A 29 -3.19 11.63 6.01
CA ALA A 29 -2.43 12.43 5.05
C ALA A 29 -0.93 12.09 5.00
N ARG A 30 -0.34 11.61 6.10
CA ARG A 30 1.09 11.23 6.14
C ARG A 30 1.43 10.03 5.26
N ALA A 31 0.44 9.29 4.76
CA ALA A 31 0.67 8.24 3.78
C ALA A 31 1.26 8.79 2.46
N ALA A 32 1.17 10.11 2.19
CA ALA A 32 1.90 10.77 1.10
C ALA A 32 3.43 10.59 1.22
N TYR A 33 3.99 10.53 2.43
CA TYR A 33 5.42 10.28 2.61
C TYR A 33 5.84 8.89 2.15
N GLN A 34 4.95 7.91 2.28
CA GLN A 34 5.18 6.56 1.76
C GLN A 34 5.31 6.59 0.23
N VAL A 35 4.51 7.42 -0.45
CA VAL A 35 4.60 7.59 -1.92
C VAL A 35 5.95 8.17 -2.33
N GLY A 36 6.48 9.13 -1.58
CA GLY A 36 7.84 9.64 -1.79
C GLY A 36 8.91 8.55 -1.70
N VAL A 37 8.79 7.64 -0.71
CA VAL A 37 9.69 6.47 -0.57
C VAL A 37 9.53 5.52 -1.77
N VAL A 38 8.31 5.20 -2.18
CA VAL A 38 8.05 4.30 -3.32
C VAL A 38 8.60 4.90 -4.62
N LYS A 39 8.48 6.21 -4.83
CA LYS A 39 9.13 6.93 -5.93
C LYS A 39 10.65 6.77 -5.89
N ALA A 40 11.28 6.98 -4.72
CA ALA A 40 12.72 6.80 -4.58
C ALA A 40 13.16 5.36 -4.90
N VAL A 41 12.38 4.35 -4.47
CA VAL A 41 12.64 2.94 -4.81
C VAL A 41 12.55 2.72 -6.32
N ARG A 42 11.52 3.25 -7.00
CA ARG A 42 11.42 3.18 -8.47
C ARG A 42 12.67 3.76 -9.13
N ASP A 43 13.11 4.93 -8.69
CA ASP A 43 14.24 5.65 -9.28
C ASP A 43 15.56 4.89 -9.07
N VAL A 44 15.79 4.38 -7.85
CA VAL A 44 16.98 3.56 -7.52
C VAL A 44 17.03 2.26 -8.33
N LEU A 45 15.87 1.65 -8.61
CA LEU A 45 15.77 0.43 -9.41
C LEU A 45 15.77 0.67 -10.93
N GLY A 46 15.94 1.92 -11.37
CA GLY A 46 16.00 2.27 -12.80
C GLY A 46 14.65 2.20 -13.52
N GLY A 47 13.55 2.48 -12.83
CA GLY A 47 12.22 2.52 -13.43
C GLY A 47 11.71 1.15 -13.90
N PRO A 48 11.63 0.14 -13.02
CA PRO A 48 11.19 -1.19 -13.42
C PRO A 48 9.75 -1.16 -13.92
N LYS A 49 9.45 -1.96 -14.95
CA LYS A 49 8.09 -2.11 -15.48
C LYS A 49 7.18 -2.87 -14.51
N LYS A 50 7.67 -3.98 -13.96
CA LYS A 50 6.92 -4.80 -12.99
C LYS A 50 7.14 -4.32 -11.57
N ASN A 51 6.11 -4.46 -10.74
CA ASN A 51 6.21 -4.13 -9.32
C ASN A 51 7.25 -5.06 -8.64
N PRO A 52 8.30 -4.51 -7.99
CA PRO A 52 9.31 -5.30 -7.30
C PRO A 52 8.77 -5.95 -6.00
N PHE A 53 7.59 -5.56 -5.55
CA PHE A 53 6.92 -6.07 -4.35
C PHE A 53 5.69 -6.92 -4.74
N PRO A 54 5.85 -8.24 -4.97
CA PRO A 54 4.74 -9.14 -5.30
C PRO A 54 3.74 -9.36 -4.16
N ILE A 55 4.01 -8.80 -2.97
CA ILE A 55 3.11 -8.82 -1.82
C ILE A 55 2.97 -7.37 -1.36
N VAL A 56 1.77 -6.82 -1.47
CA VAL A 56 1.44 -5.48 -0.97
C VAL A 56 0.36 -5.60 0.09
N CYS A 57 0.56 -4.93 1.22
CA CYS A 57 -0.41 -4.86 2.31
C CYS A 57 -0.55 -3.40 2.74
N GLY A 58 -1.76 -2.97 3.04
CA GLY A 58 -1.97 -1.62 3.57
C GLY A 58 -3.18 -1.53 4.48
N THR A 59 -3.19 -0.51 5.33
CA THR A 59 -4.31 -0.21 6.23
C THR A 59 -4.71 1.26 6.13
N SER A 60 -6.02 1.55 6.09
CA SER A 60 -6.55 2.93 5.98
C SER A 60 -5.93 3.68 4.80
N ALA A 61 -5.34 4.86 5.00
CA ALA A 61 -4.65 5.62 3.95
C ALA A 61 -3.52 4.81 3.26
N GLY A 62 -2.83 3.92 3.98
CA GLY A 62 -1.85 3.02 3.38
C GLY A 62 -2.49 1.93 2.49
N ALA A 63 -3.75 1.58 2.74
CA ALA A 63 -4.49 0.66 1.87
C ALA A 63 -4.81 1.27 0.50
N ILE A 64 -5.04 2.60 0.44
CA ILE A 64 -5.21 3.33 -0.84
C ILE A 64 -3.92 3.19 -1.66
N ASN A 65 -2.76 3.41 -1.03
CA ASN A 65 -1.47 3.23 -1.68
C ASN A 65 -1.26 1.79 -2.17
N ALA A 66 -1.50 0.81 -1.29
CA ALA A 66 -1.32 -0.61 -1.61
C ALA A 66 -2.25 -1.06 -2.74
N THR A 67 -3.49 -0.60 -2.75
CA THR A 67 -4.48 -0.93 -3.78
C THR A 67 -4.08 -0.36 -5.13
N THR A 68 -3.59 0.88 -5.18
CA THR A 68 -3.10 1.47 -6.43
C THR A 68 -1.92 0.68 -6.99
N LEU A 69 -0.95 0.29 -6.15
CA LEU A 69 0.16 -0.58 -6.57
C LEU A 69 -0.30 -1.96 -7.06
N ALA A 70 -1.41 -2.48 -6.54
CA ALA A 70 -1.99 -3.75 -6.97
C ALA A 70 -2.76 -3.63 -8.29
N VAL A 71 -3.55 -2.56 -8.48
CA VAL A 71 -4.28 -2.28 -9.73
C VAL A 71 -3.31 -2.14 -10.90
N PHE A 72 -2.17 -1.51 -10.67
CA PHE A 72 -1.11 -1.31 -11.66
C PHE A 72 0.04 -2.33 -11.51
N ALA A 73 -0.25 -3.58 -11.13
CA ALA A 73 0.80 -4.57 -10.84
C ALA A 73 1.81 -4.81 -11.99
N ASP A 74 1.36 -4.65 -13.24
CA ASP A 74 2.18 -4.80 -14.46
C ASP A 74 2.82 -3.50 -14.96
N ASP A 75 2.52 -2.36 -14.34
CA ASP A 75 3.09 -1.04 -14.64
C ASP A 75 3.40 -0.26 -13.36
N PHE A 76 4.51 -0.63 -12.72
CA PHE A 76 4.94 -0.02 -11.48
C PHE A 76 5.22 1.47 -11.63
N SER A 77 5.80 1.90 -12.75
CA SER A 77 6.09 3.31 -12.98
C SER A 77 4.81 4.14 -13.12
N GLY A 78 3.79 3.61 -13.82
CA GLY A 78 2.45 4.19 -13.88
C GLY A 78 1.75 4.19 -12.51
N ALA A 79 1.94 3.15 -11.70
CA ALA A 79 1.43 3.08 -10.33
C ALA A 79 1.99 4.22 -9.46
N VAL A 80 3.31 4.44 -9.51
CA VAL A 80 3.98 5.52 -8.78
C VAL A 80 3.52 6.89 -9.28
N ALA A 81 3.38 7.09 -10.59
CA ALA A 81 2.88 8.35 -11.15
C ALA A 81 1.45 8.65 -10.70
N THR A 82 0.57 7.65 -10.76
CA THR A 82 -0.82 7.76 -10.28
C THR A 82 -0.87 8.13 -8.80
N LEU A 83 -0.03 7.52 -7.97
CA LEU A 83 0.05 7.86 -6.55
C LEU A 83 0.52 9.30 -6.33
N LEU A 84 1.58 9.74 -7.03
CA LEU A 84 2.06 11.12 -6.93
C LEU A 84 0.94 12.11 -7.29
N GLU A 85 0.28 11.90 -8.42
CA GLU A 85 -0.83 12.74 -8.87
C GLU A 85 -1.97 12.79 -7.84
N GLN A 86 -2.41 11.63 -7.32
CA GLN A 86 -3.49 11.57 -6.34
C GLN A 86 -3.17 12.34 -5.06
N TRP A 87 -1.97 12.16 -4.51
CA TRP A 87 -1.59 12.78 -3.24
C TRP A 87 -1.23 14.26 -3.39
N GLU A 88 -0.61 14.66 -4.50
CA GLU A 88 -0.28 16.08 -4.79
C GLU A 88 -1.54 16.93 -4.98
N ASN A 89 -2.63 16.33 -5.49
CA ASN A 89 -3.91 17.01 -5.74
C ASN A 89 -4.97 16.74 -4.65
N MET A 90 -4.59 16.11 -3.54
CA MET A 90 -5.51 15.81 -2.45
C MET A 90 -5.71 17.03 -1.55
N HIS A 91 -6.95 17.47 -1.42
CA HIS A 91 -7.33 18.58 -0.56
C HIS A 91 -8.26 18.13 0.56
N CYS A 92 -8.23 18.83 1.70
CA CYS A 92 -9.05 18.47 2.87
C CYS A 92 -10.54 18.34 2.56
N HIS A 93 -11.08 19.19 1.68
CA HIS A 93 -12.50 19.17 1.30
C HIS A 93 -12.90 17.94 0.44
N HIS A 94 -11.92 17.21 -0.13
CA HIS A 94 -12.18 15.92 -0.79
C HIS A 94 -12.43 14.78 0.21
N ILE A 95 -11.99 14.93 1.46
CA ILE A 95 -11.96 13.85 2.47
C ILE A 95 -12.83 14.15 3.69
N TYR A 96 -12.79 15.40 4.16
CA TYR A 96 -13.59 15.87 5.27
C TYR A 96 -14.78 16.68 4.73
N ARG A 97 -15.97 16.47 5.30
CA ARG A 97 -17.05 17.45 5.15
C ARG A 97 -16.65 18.72 5.89
N THR A 98 -16.34 19.77 5.14
CA THR A 98 -15.91 21.07 5.65
C THR A 98 -17.08 22.00 5.99
N ASP A 99 -18.33 21.51 5.99
CA ASP A 99 -19.49 22.28 6.42
C ASP A 99 -19.27 22.77 7.85
N ALA A 100 -19.07 24.09 8.02
CA ALA A 100 -18.73 24.73 9.31
C ALA A 100 -19.70 24.35 10.46
N TRP A 101 -20.93 23.98 10.11
CA TRP A 101 -21.97 23.52 11.04
C TRP A 101 -21.69 22.16 11.71
N HIS A 102 -20.93 21.27 11.06
CA HIS A 102 -20.57 19.96 11.63
C HIS A 102 -19.31 20.03 12.51
N ILE A 103 -18.35 20.90 12.16
CA ILE A 103 -17.16 21.15 12.98
C ILE A 103 -17.55 21.78 14.32
N MET A 104 -18.53 22.69 14.33
CA MET A 104 -19.05 23.31 15.56
C MET A 104 -19.84 22.33 16.46
N LYS A 105 -20.31 21.19 15.93
CA LYS A 105 -20.99 20.13 16.70
C LYS A 105 -20.06 19.02 17.19
N SER A 106 -18.86 18.87 16.63
CA SER A 106 -17.91 17.83 17.04
C SER A 106 -16.97 18.25 18.18
N GLY A 107 -17.11 19.47 18.73
CA GLY A 107 -16.51 19.88 20.00
C GLY A 107 -14.97 19.85 20.03
N ALA A 108 -14.33 20.66 19.20
CA ALA A 108 -12.99 21.19 19.48
C ALA A 108 -13.13 22.62 20.01
#